data_AF-A0A7Y5VPB4-F1
#
_entry.id   AF-A0A7Y5VPB4-F1
#
_cell.length_a   1.000
_cell.length_b   1.000
_cell.length_c   1.000
_cell.angle_alpha   90.00
_cell.angle_beta   90.00
_cell.angle_gamma   90.00
#
_symmetry.space_group_name_H-M   'P 1'
#
loop_
_entity.id
_entity.type
_entity.pdbx_description
1 polymer ?
#
loop_
_entity_poly.entity_id
_entity_poly.type
_entity_poly.pdbx_seq_one_letter_code
_entity_poly.pdbx_strand_id
1 'polypeptide(L)'
;MRMGFEVSVNDYDRELYTTFKTVLEQREGESSVHVLLKVLAVAIYYEPGIVIEPVDVDPQYRPDLLVRDVSGFPKLWIECGQVTTTKLDKLASRYPDAAIAVVKRYPREVDNLYERVEKEVRRPWGITYVSFSPDFVDTAANHVSGKNTCVTILSGNEFQLVINDVHYETALYRKSHEAPGYRGKRSP
;
A
#
# COMPACT_ATOMS: atom_id res chain seq x y z
N MET A 1 -12.64 0.87 17.41
CA MET A 1 -13.31 -0.46 17.35
C MET A 1 -12.28 -1.53 17.02
N ARG A 2 -12.26 -2.67 17.73
CA ARG A 2 -11.34 -3.78 17.43
C ARG A 2 -11.96 -4.70 16.37
N MET A 3 -11.21 -5.03 15.32
CA MET A 3 -11.68 -5.81 14.18
C MET A 3 -10.67 -6.90 13.81
N GLY A 4 -11.12 -8.15 13.76
CA GLY A 4 -10.31 -9.26 13.24
C GLY A 4 -10.43 -9.37 11.73
N PHE A 5 -9.33 -9.68 11.06
CA PHE A 5 -9.27 -9.97 9.63
C PHE A 5 -8.53 -11.28 9.40
N GLU A 6 -9.15 -12.16 8.61
CA GLU A 6 -8.52 -13.31 7.99
C GLU A 6 -8.54 -13.10 6.47
N VAL A 7 -7.37 -12.91 5.88
CA VAL A 7 -7.20 -12.51 4.49
C VAL A 7 -6.53 -13.65 3.73
N SER A 8 -7.24 -14.31 2.84
CA SER A 8 -6.66 -15.18 1.81
C SER A 8 -6.13 -14.31 0.67
N VAL A 9 -4.82 -14.38 0.44
CA VAL A 9 -4.10 -13.68 -0.63
C VAL A 9 -3.79 -14.68 -1.73
N ASN A 10 -4.37 -14.45 -2.92
CA ASN A 10 -4.18 -15.29 -4.10
C ASN A 10 -3.66 -14.40 -5.24
N ASP A 11 -2.35 -14.26 -5.32
CA ASP A 11 -1.68 -13.45 -6.31
C ASP A 11 -1.08 -14.36 -7.38
N TYR A 12 -1.74 -14.41 -8.54
CA TYR A 12 -1.34 -15.25 -9.66
C TYR A 12 -0.09 -14.71 -10.37
N ASP A 13 0.16 -13.41 -10.31
CA ASP A 13 1.33 -12.80 -10.95
C ASP A 13 2.62 -13.19 -10.23
N ARG A 14 2.53 -13.37 -8.90
CA ARG A 14 3.65 -13.80 -8.05
C ARG A 14 3.63 -15.28 -7.68
N GLU A 15 2.67 -16.06 -8.19
CA GLU A 15 2.40 -17.44 -7.77
C GLU A 15 2.32 -17.59 -6.24
N LEU A 16 1.72 -16.60 -5.57
CA LEU A 16 1.69 -16.46 -4.13
C LEU A 16 0.28 -16.72 -3.59
N TYR A 17 0.16 -17.79 -2.78
CA TYR A 17 -1.09 -18.22 -2.18
C TYR A 17 -0.89 -18.41 -0.67
N THR A 18 -1.50 -17.55 0.14
CA THR A 18 -1.29 -17.55 1.60
C THR A 18 -2.48 -17.00 2.35
N THR A 19 -2.49 -17.19 3.67
CA THR A 19 -3.45 -16.56 4.58
C THR A 19 -2.73 -15.66 5.56
N PHE A 20 -3.17 -14.41 5.65
CA PHE A 20 -2.71 -13.44 6.62
C PHE A 20 -3.83 -13.17 7.63
N LYS A 21 -3.52 -13.31 8.93
CA LYS A 21 -4.46 -13.01 10.00
C LYS A 21 -3.95 -11.82 10.81
N THR A 22 -4.81 -10.85 11.06
CA THR A 22 -4.48 -9.68 11.86
C THR A 22 -5.68 -9.21 12.67
N VAL A 23 -5.40 -8.40 13.69
CA VAL A 23 -6.42 -7.67 14.43
C VAL A 23 -6.04 -6.21 14.39
N LEU A 24 -6.95 -5.38 13.89
CA LEU A 24 -6.75 -3.94 13.77
C LEU A 24 -7.66 -3.22 14.76
N GLU A 25 -7.15 -2.12 15.31
CA GLU A 25 -7.92 -1.21 16.15
C GLU A 25 -8.19 0.07 15.37
N GLN A 26 -9.45 0.25 14.94
CA GLN A 26 -9.90 1.50 14.37
C GLN A 26 -9.83 2.59 15.43
N ARG A 27 -8.96 3.57 15.21
CA ARG A 27 -8.78 4.71 16.11
C ARG A 27 -9.97 5.66 16.03
N GLU A 28 -10.10 6.53 17.03
CA GLU A 28 -11.11 7.58 17.00
C GLU A 28 -10.90 8.48 15.77
N GLY A 29 -11.95 8.69 14.97
CA GLY A 29 -11.89 9.46 13.73
C GLY A 29 -11.34 8.70 12.50
N GLU A 30 -10.83 7.48 12.66
CA GLU A 30 -10.40 6.65 11.52
C GLU A 30 -11.62 6.01 10.83
N SER A 31 -11.69 6.09 9.50
CA SER A 31 -12.76 5.47 8.73
C SER A 31 -12.50 3.98 8.47
N SER A 32 -13.57 3.19 8.31
CA SER A 32 -13.46 1.80 7.84
C SER A 32 -12.77 1.70 6.49
N VAL A 33 -12.90 2.73 5.65
CA VAL A 33 -12.17 2.89 4.37
C VAL A 33 -10.66 2.84 4.59
N HIS A 34 -10.13 3.56 5.58
CA HIS A 34 -8.68 3.55 5.83
C HIS A 34 -8.19 2.20 6.35
N VAL A 35 -8.96 1.57 7.23
CA VAL A 35 -8.68 0.21 7.71
C VAL A 35 -8.68 -0.78 6.55
N LEU A 36 -9.67 -0.72 5.67
CA LEU A 36 -9.75 -1.58 4.50
C LEU A 36 -8.59 -1.34 3.53
N LEU A 37 -8.18 -0.08 3.31
CA LEU A 37 -7.00 0.22 2.49
C LEU A 37 -5.74 -0.50 2.99
N LYS A 38 -5.53 -0.59 4.31
CA LYS A 38 -4.39 -1.34 4.88
C LYS A 38 -4.50 -2.83 4.61
N VAL A 39 -5.70 -3.40 4.70
CA VAL A 39 -5.96 -4.82 4.37
C VAL A 39 -5.72 -5.09 2.89
N LEU A 40 -6.19 -4.21 2.00
CA LEU A 40 -5.93 -4.30 0.57
C LEU A 40 -4.44 -4.14 0.25
N ALA A 41 -3.74 -3.26 0.97
CA ALA A 41 -2.30 -3.10 0.84
C ALA A 41 -1.54 -4.38 1.22
N VAL A 42 -1.97 -5.10 2.27
CA VAL A 42 -1.44 -6.45 2.55
C VAL A 42 -1.65 -7.37 1.37
N ALA A 43 -2.86 -7.44 0.80
CA ALA A 43 -3.13 -8.34 -0.32
C ALA A 43 -2.24 -8.05 -1.55
N ILE A 44 -2.09 -6.76 -1.91
CA ILE A 44 -1.29 -6.36 -3.07
C ILE A 44 0.21 -6.53 -2.82
N TYR A 45 0.68 -6.26 -1.61
CA TYR A 45 2.11 -6.19 -1.31
C TYR A 45 2.57 -7.23 -0.28
N TYR A 46 1.84 -8.33 -0.12
CA TYR A 46 2.19 -9.33 0.88
C TYR A 46 3.63 -9.80 0.68
N GLU A 47 4.37 -9.77 1.78
CA GLU A 47 5.68 -10.37 1.90
C GLU A 47 5.78 -10.94 3.34
N PRO A 48 6.48 -12.08 3.54
CA PRO A 48 6.79 -12.55 4.88
C PRO A 48 7.39 -11.44 5.75
N GLY A 49 6.84 -11.26 6.95
CA GLY A 49 7.29 -10.22 7.88
C GLY A 49 6.60 -8.86 7.72
N ILE A 50 5.58 -8.73 6.87
CA ILE A 50 4.75 -7.53 6.81
C ILE A 50 4.05 -7.26 8.16
N VAL A 51 4.20 -6.04 8.66
CA VAL A 51 3.59 -5.55 9.90
C VAL A 51 2.69 -4.36 9.58
N ILE A 52 1.44 -4.41 10.03
CA ILE A 52 0.51 -3.28 9.96
C ILE A 52 0.73 -2.38 11.19
N GLU A 53 0.82 -1.07 10.97
CA GLU A 53 1.03 -0.04 11.98
C GLU A 53 2.15 -0.35 12.98
N PRO A 54 3.40 -0.57 12.53
CA PRO A 54 4.49 -0.92 13.42
C PRO A 54 4.69 0.15 14.52
N VAL A 55 4.71 -0.31 15.77
CA VAL A 55 4.80 0.57 16.95
C VAL A 55 6.23 1.00 17.27
N ASP A 56 7.22 0.27 16.74
CA ASP A 56 8.65 0.46 16.95
C ASP A 56 9.31 1.43 15.95
N VAL A 57 8.49 2.25 15.29
CA VAL A 57 8.91 3.33 14.40
C VAL A 57 8.56 4.67 15.03
N ASP A 58 9.42 5.68 14.80
CA ASP A 58 9.16 7.07 15.17
C ASP A 58 7.72 7.46 14.80
N PRO A 59 6.88 7.88 15.78
CA PRO A 59 5.49 8.24 15.54
C PRO A 59 5.30 9.29 14.44
N GLN A 60 6.25 10.22 14.26
CA GLN A 60 6.18 11.25 13.22
C GLN A 60 6.31 10.66 11.80
N TYR A 61 6.96 9.50 11.68
CA TYR A 61 7.21 8.81 10.43
C TYR A 61 6.67 7.37 10.50
N ARG A 62 5.58 7.11 11.22
CA ARG A 62 5.03 5.76 11.25
C ARG A 62 4.41 5.42 9.89
N PRO A 63 4.77 4.30 9.25
CA PRO A 63 4.07 3.80 8.08
C PRO A 63 2.75 3.14 8.46
N ASP A 64 1.87 2.95 7.49
CA ASP A 64 0.71 2.08 7.66
C ASP A 64 1.11 0.61 7.60
N LEU A 65 2.07 0.24 6.74
CA LEU A 65 2.66 -1.09 6.73
C LEU A 65 4.17 -1.04 6.49
N LEU A 66 4.89 -1.99 7.06
CA LEU A 66 6.34 -2.10 6.95
C LEU A 66 6.76 -3.56 6.81
N VAL A 67 7.68 -3.81 5.89
CA VAL A 67 8.51 -5.02 5.85
C VAL A 67 9.95 -4.59 6.11
N ARG A 68 10.64 -5.33 6.97
CA ARG A 68 12.06 -5.13 7.23
C ARG A 68 12.88 -6.25 6.59
N ASP A 69 14.09 -5.92 6.18
CA ASP A 69 15.07 -6.93 5.78
C ASP A 69 15.66 -7.66 6.99
N VAL A 70 16.57 -8.61 6.74
CA VAL A 70 17.27 -9.37 7.79
C VAL A 70 18.15 -8.50 8.69
N SER A 71 18.50 -7.29 8.25
CA SER A 71 19.28 -6.31 9.01
C SER A 71 18.39 -5.39 9.85
N GLY A 72 17.07 -5.52 9.75
CA GLY A 72 16.07 -4.69 10.45
C GLY A 72 15.79 -3.35 9.76
N PHE A 73 16.38 -3.09 8.59
CA PHE A 73 16.12 -1.87 7.83
C PHE A 73 14.84 -2.00 7.00
N PRO A 74 14.13 -0.89 6.71
CA PRO A 74 12.98 -0.93 5.82
C PRO A 74 13.34 -1.53 4.46
N LYS A 75 12.65 -2.61 4.09
CA LYS A 75 12.68 -3.20 2.74
C LYS A 75 11.52 -2.66 1.91
N LEU A 76 10.34 -2.61 2.50
CA LEU A 76 9.11 -2.12 1.89
C LEU A 76 8.36 -1.25 2.89
N TRP A 77 8.07 -0.03 2.48
CA TRP A 77 7.38 0.98 3.27
C TRP A 77 6.07 1.36 2.58
N ILE A 78 4.94 1.20 3.25
CA ILE A 78 3.62 1.42 2.65
C ILE A 78 2.85 2.50 3.40
N GLU A 79 2.32 3.45 2.64
CA GLU A 79 1.41 4.49 3.11
C GLU A 79 0.03 4.30 2.46
N CYS A 80 -1.02 4.37 3.25
CA CYS A 80 -2.41 4.22 2.83
C CYS A 80 -3.14 5.55 3.01
N GLY A 81 -3.96 5.95 2.03
CA GLY A 81 -4.71 7.20 2.13
C GLY A 81 -3.80 8.42 2.01
N GLN A 82 -3.82 9.34 2.98
CA GLN A 82 -3.13 10.63 2.85
C GLN A 82 -1.65 10.55 3.26
N VAL A 83 -0.78 11.03 2.36
CA VAL A 83 0.67 11.14 2.59
C VAL A 83 1.17 12.43 1.95
N THR A 84 2.11 13.10 2.61
CA THR A 84 2.71 14.35 2.11
C THR A 84 3.97 14.08 1.30
N THR A 85 4.22 14.91 0.29
CA THR A 85 5.48 14.92 -0.47
C THR A 85 6.70 15.13 0.43
N THR A 86 6.59 15.97 1.47
CA THR A 86 7.65 16.17 2.47
C THR A 86 8.00 14.87 3.21
N LYS A 87 7.01 14.04 3.56
CA LYS A 87 7.28 12.72 4.18
C LYS A 87 7.96 11.81 3.17
N LEU A 88 7.46 11.75 1.94
CA LEU A 88 8.03 10.92 0.87
C LEU A 88 9.47 11.31 0.52
N ASP A 89 9.80 12.60 0.40
CA ASP A 89 11.16 13.07 0.12
C ASP A 89 12.15 12.67 1.21
N LYS A 90 11.73 12.77 2.48
CA LYS A 90 12.53 12.31 3.62
C LYS A 90 12.74 10.81 3.58
N LEU A 91 11.70 10.02 3.32
CA LEU A 91 11.80 8.56 3.25
C LEU A 91 12.72 8.12 2.10
N ALA A 92 12.50 8.64 0.89
CA ALA A 92 13.31 8.32 -0.29
C ALA A 92 14.78 8.72 -0.12
N SER A 93 15.06 9.76 0.67
CA SER A 93 16.42 10.17 1.01
C SER A 93 17.05 9.30 2.10
N ARG A 94 16.27 8.92 3.13
CA ARG A 94 16.74 8.18 4.30
C ARG A 94 16.89 6.69 4.04
N TYR A 95 16.03 6.11 3.21
CA TYR A 95 15.99 4.69 2.88
C TYR A 95 16.03 4.51 1.35
N PRO A 96 17.17 4.82 0.70
CA PRO A 96 17.27 4.84 -0.76
C PRO A 96 17.08 3.46 -1.41
N ASP A 97 17.27 2.38 -0.65
CA ASP A 97 17.13 0.99 -1.11
C ASP A 97 15.77 0.38 -0.76
N ALA A 98 14.93 1.09 0.01
CA ALA A 98 13.59 0.64 0.36
C ALA A 98 12.61 0.94 -0.79
N ALA A 99 11.74 -0.03 -1.11
CA ALA A 99 10.58 0.22 -1.94
C ALA A 99 9.55 1.05 -1.15
N ILE A 100 9.07 2.15 -1.70
CA ILE A 100 8.02 2.97 -1.07
C ILE A 100 6.74 2.83 -1.90
N ALA A 101 5.69 2.26 -1.33
CA ALA A 101 4.40 2.11 -1.98
C ALA A 101 3.36 3.05 -1.37
N VAL A 102 2.56 3.70 -2.21
CA VAL A 102 1.44 4.53 -1.78
C VAL A 102 0.14 3.94 -2.32
N VAL A 103 -0.76 3.57 -1.42
CA VAL A 103 -2.08 3.01 -1.73
C VAL A 103 -3.13 4.10 -1.56
N LYS A 104 -3.80 4.44 -2.65
CA LYS A 104 -4.87 5.44 -2.70
C LYS A 104 -6.21 4.78 -2.99
N ARG A 105 -7.28 5.49 -2.62
CA ARG A 105 -8.65 5.06 -2.88
C ARG A 105 -9.01 5.25 -4.35
N TYR A 106 -8.56 6.34 -4.97
CA TYR A 106 -8.93 6.70 -6.34
C TYR A 106 -7.75 7.02 -7.28
N PRO A 107 -7.91 6.84 -8.61
CA PRO A 107 -6.87 7.17 -9.59
C PRO A 107 -6.48 8.65 -9.57
N ARG A 108 -7.46 9.54 -9.43
CA ARG A 108 -7.20 11.00 -9.34
C ARG A 108 -6.27 11.38 -8.17
N GLU A 109 -6.32 10.64 -7.06
CA GLU A 109 -5.44 10.90 -5.92
C GLU A 109 -4.01 10.45 -6.20
N VAL A 110 -3.86 9.36 -6.97
CA VAL A 110 -2.56 8.93 -7.49
C VAL A 110 -2.01 9.98 -8.45
N ASP A 111 -2.80 10.44 -9.42
CA ASP A 111 -2.37 11.44 -10.41
C ASP A 111 -1.90 12.73 -9.75
N ASN A 112 -2.72 13.30 -8.86
CA ASN A 112 -2.39 14.52 -8.15
C ASN A 112 -1.13 14.38 -7.29
N LEU A 113 -0.94 13.24 -6.61
CA LEU A 113 0.25 13.01 -5.80
C LEU A 113 1.49 12.76 -6.68
N TYR A 114 1.34 12.01 -7.76
CA TYR A 114 2.41 11.70 -8.71
C TYR A 114 3.03 12.98 -9.26
N GLU A 115 2.21 13.91 -9.78
CA GLU A 115 2.67 15.18 -10.33
C GLU A 115 3.37 16.07 -9.29
N ARG A 116 2.91 16.03 -8.04
CA ARG A 116 3.56 16.76 -6.95
C ARG A 116 4.88 16.13 -6.55
N VAL A 117 4.95 14.80 -6.46
CA VAL A 117 6.18 14.08 -6.16
C VAL A 117 7.24 14.34 -7.22
N GLU A 118 6.88 14.35 -8.49
CA GLU A 118 7.80 14.67 -9.60
C GLU A 118 8.47 16.04 -9.42
N LYS A 119 7.77 17.02 -8.83
CA LYS A 119 8.27 18.39 -8.63
C LYS A 119 8.96 18.60 -7.28
N GLU A 120 8.50 17.92 -6.24
CA GLU A 120 8.83 18.23 -4.84
C GLU A 120 9.77 17.19 -4.19
N VAL A 121 9.91 15.98 -4.76
CA VAL A 121 10.73 14.90 -4.20
C VAL A 121 12.00 14.71 -5.02
N ARG A 122 13.16 14.66 -4.34
CA ARG A 122 14.48 14.58 -4.99
C ARG A 122 14.77 13.23 -5.64
N ARG A 123 14.19 12.14 -5.10
CA ARG A 123 14.43 10.76 -5.54
C ARG A 123 13.11 10.00 -5.75
N PRO A 124 12.28 10.40 -6.73
CA PRO A 124 10.92 9.87 -6.85
C PRO A 124 10.84 8.43 -7.39
N TRP A 125 11.89 7.93 -8.05
CA TRP A 125 11.92 6.61 -8.72
C TRP A 125 11.86 5.39 -7.79
N GLY A 126 12.02 5.56 -6.48
CA GLY A 126 11.77 4.51 -5.50
C GLY A 126 10.30 4.40 -5.07
N ILE A 127 9.43 5.28 -5.58
CA ILE A 127 8.03 5.40 -5.15
C ILE A 127 7.10 4.84 -6.22
N THR A 128 6.26 3.88 -5.81
CA THR A 128 5.17 3.32 -6.60
C THR A 128 3.82 3.71 -6.02
N TYR A 129 2.81 3.74 -6.87
CA TYR A 129 1.46 4.10 -6.52
C TYR A 129 0.50 3.06 -7.04
N VAL A 130 -0.51 2.75 -6.23
CA VAL A 130 -1.65 1.94 -6.66
C VAL A 130 -2.93 2.55 -6.14
N SER A 131 -3.98 2.47 -6.95
CA SER A 131 -5.35 2.72 -6.53
C SER A 131 -6.31 1.78 -7.24
N PHE A 132 -7.58 1.91 -6.86
CA PHE A 132 -8.67 1.08 -7.37
C PHE A 132 -9.57 1.91 -8.28
N SER A 133 -10.48 1.26 -8.97
CA SER A 133 -11.57 1.92 -9.69
C SER A 133 -12.46 2.71 -8.71
N PRO A 134 -13.17 3.77 -9.19
CA PRO A 134 -14.08 4.54 -8.34
C PRO A 134 -15.06 3.67 -7.55
N ASP A 135 -15.43 4.15 -6.37
CA ASP A 135 -16.38 3.55 -5.42
C ASP A 135 -16.02 2.18 -4.82
N PHE A 136 -15.10 1.40 -5.43
CA PHE A 136 -14.73 0.05 -4.99
C PHE A 136 -14.43 -0.04 -3.49
N VAL A 137 -13.49 0.79 -3.01
CA VAL A 137 -13.06 0.76 -1.61
C VAL A 137 -14.20 1.20 -0.68
N ASP A 138 -15.06 2.11 -1.13
CA ASP A 138 -16.13 2.66 -0.28
C ASP A 138 -17.26 1.70 -0.08
N THR A 139 -17.69 1.09 -1.18
CA THR A 139 -18.75 0.10 -1.14
C THR A 139 -18.28 -1.11 -0.34
N ALA A 140 -17.04 -1.56 -0.55
CA ALA A 140 -16.49 -2.68 0.22
C ALA A 140 -16.31 -2.34 1.71
N ALA A 141 -15.92 -1.10 2.05
CA ALA A 141 -15.74 -0.67 3.44
C ALA A 141 -17.03 -0.67 4.26
N ASN A 142 -18.21 -0.63 3.61
CA ASN A 142 -19.50 -0.74 4.29
C ASN A 142 -19.77 -2.14 4.86
N HIS A 143 -19.03 -3.16 4.39
CA HIS A 143 -19.16 -4.55 4.85
C HIS A 143 -18.14 -4.93 5.91
N VAL A 144 -17.25 -4.00 6.29
CA VAL A 144 -16.31 -4.22 7.40
C VAL A 144 -17.08 -4.27 8.72
N SER A 145 -16.82 -5.31 9.51
CA SER A 145 -17.44 -5.56 10.81
C SER A 145 -16.39 -5.93 11.88
N GLY A 146 -16.81 -6.39 13.05
CA GLY A 146 -15.90 -6.81 14.13
C GLY A 146 -15.05 -8.05 13.79
N LYS A 147 -15.52 -8.91 12.89
CA LYS A 147 -14.77 -10.05 12.35
C LYS A 147 -14.97 -10.11 10.85
N ASN A 148 -13.89 -10.26 10.11
CA ASN A 148 -13.91 -10.17 8.67
C ASN A 148 -13.17 -11.35 8.05
N THR A 149 -13.80 -12.00 7.08
CA THR A 149 -13.15 -12.91 6.14
C THR A 149 -12.99 -12.19 4.81
N CYS A 150 -11.77 -12.18 4.31
CA CYS A 150 -11.43 -11.58 3.02
C CYS A 150 -10.79 -12.65 2.13
N VAL A 151 -11.25 -12.79 0.90
CA VAL A 151 -10.56 -13.53 -0.15
C VAL A 151 -10.19 -12.54 -1.24
N THR A 152 -8.91 -12.46 -1.57
CA THR A 152 -8.40 -11.56 -2.60
C THR A 152 -7.78 -12.36 -3.73
N ILE A 153 -8.03 -11.95 -4.96
CA ILE A 153 -7.47 -12.55 -6.16
C ILE A 153 -6.86 -11.43 -6.99
N LEU A 154 -5.58 -11.56 -7.34
CA LEU A 154 -4.86 -10.61 -8.18
C LEU A 154 -4.34 -11.34 -9.41
N SER A 155 -4.64 -10.82 -10.60
CA SER A 155 -4.05 -11.25 -11.87
C SER A 155 -3.93 -10.07 -12.83
N GLY A 156 -2.70 -9.70 -13.19
CA GLY A 156 -2.38 -8.50 -13.94
C GLY A 156 -2.87 -7.24 -13.21
N ASN A 157 -3.74 -6.49 -13.87
CA ASN A 157 -4.38 -5.32 -13.28
C ASN A 157 -5.77 -5.62 -12.73
N GLU A 158 -6.27 -6.84 -12.82
CA GLU A 158 -7.56 -7.20 -12.22
C GLU A 158 -7.37 -7.61 -10.77
N PHE A 159 -8.22 -7.06 -9.89
CA PHE A 159 -8.24 -7.36 -8.47
C PHE A 159 -9.67 -7.66 -8.02
N GLN A 160 -9.86 -8.81 -7.37
CA GLN A 160 -11.12 -9.20 -6.77
C GLN A 160 -11.02 -9.22 -5.25
N LEU A 161 -12.10 -8.86 -4.59
CA LEU A 161 -12.29 -8.95 -3.15
C LEU A 161 -13.63 -9.62 -2.86
N VAL A 162 -13.62 -10.72 -2.12
CA VAL A 162 -14.78 -11.18 -1.37
C VAL A 162 -14.57 -10.78 0.08
N ILE A 163 -15.43 -9.94 0.64
CA ILE A 163 -15.42 -9.56 2.06
C ILE A 163 -16.77 -9.90 2.68
N ASN A 164 -16.77 -10.75 3.71
CA ASN A 164 -17.99 -11.18 4.41
C ASN A 164 -19.11 -11.60 3.45
N ASP A 165 -18.77 -12.49 2.50
CA ASP A 165 -19.65 -13.04 1.45
C ASP A 165 -20.12 -12.04 0.37
N VAL A 166 -19.62 -10.80 0.38
CA VAL A 166 -19.90 -9.80 -0.66
C VAL A 166 -18.72 -9.69 -1.61
N HIS A 167 -18.98 -9.86 -2.91
CA HIS A 167 -17.99 -9.85 -3.96
C HIS A 167 -17.88 -8.49 -4.65
N TYR A 168 -16.64 -8.09 -4.92
CA TYR A 168 -16.26 -6.89 -5.62
C TYR A 168 -15.13 -7.17 -6.60
N GLU A 169 -15.12 -6.44 -7.71
CA GLU A 169 -14.05 -6.47 -8.69
C GLU A 169 -13.59 -5.05 -9.01
N THR A 170 -12.32 -4.91 -9.36
CA THR A 170 -11.75 -3.62 -9.74
C THR A 170 -10.49 -3.78 -10.57
N ALA A 171 -10.31 -2.87 -11.52
CA ALA A 171 -9.02 -2.67 -12.15
C ALA A 171 -8.11 -1.83 -11.23
N LEU A 172 -6.87 -2.27 -11.08
CA LEU A 172 -5.79 -1.56 -10.41
C LEU A 172 -5.19 -0.52 -11.35
N TYR A 173 -5.20 0.73 -10.88
CA TYR A 173 -4.47 1.82 -11.50
C TYR A 173 -3.11 1.95 -10.84
N ARG A 174 -2.02 1.83 -11.62
CA ARG A 174 -0.65 1.83 -11.11
C ARG A 174 0.19 2.90 -11.79
N LYS A 175 1.08 3.54 -11.02
CA LYS A 175 2.09 4.48 -11.51
C LYS A 175 3.42 4.29 -10.79
N SER A 176 4.50 4.69 -11.45
CA SER A 176 5.86 4.74 -10.89
C SER A 176 6.67 5.78 -11.65
N HIS A 177 7.66 6.38 -11.00
CA HIS A 177 8.59 7.29 -11.66
C HIS A 177 9.77 6.49 -12.24
N GLU A 178 10.22 6.86 -13.43
CA GLU A 178 11.42 6.25 -14.01
C GLU A 178 12.67 6.75 -13.28
N ALA A 179 13.61 5.84 -13.02
CA ALA A 179 14.93 6.24 -12.55
C ALA A 179 15.63 7.06 -13.64
N PRO A 180 16.30 8.17 -13.31
CA PRO A 180 17.08 8.91 -14.29
C PRO A 180 18.09 7.94 -14.90
N GLY A 181 17.93 7.67 -16.19
CA GLY A 181 18.84 6.80 -16.93
C GLY A 181 20.28 7.28 -16.70
N TYR A 182 21.18 6.34 -16.42
CA TYR A 182 22.60 6.62 -16.31
C TYR A 182 23.05 7.22 -17.66
N ARG A 183 23.07 8.56 -17.77
CA ARG A 183 23.79 9.23 -18.85
C ARG A 183 25.25 8.96 -18.55
N GLY A 184 25.73 7.82 -19.04
CA GLY A 184 27.14 7.49 -19.05
C GLY A 184 27.90 8.73 -19.50
N LYS A 185 28.89 9.13 -18.70
CA LYS A 185 29.81 10.20 -19.05
C LYS A 185 30.18 10.01 -20.51
N ARG A 186 29.76 10.92 -21.39
CA ARG A 186 30.45 11.08 -22.66
C ARG A 186 31.86 11.51 -22.27
N SER A 187 32.80 10.60 -22.43
CA SER A 187 34.22 10.84 -22.34
C SER A 187 34.80 10.67 -23.74
N PRO A 188 35.77 11.52 -24.13
CA PRO A 188 35.78 12.97 -24.09
C PRO A 188 35.14 13.58 -25.35
#